data_AF-A0A372E2S1-F1
#
_entry.id   AF-A0A372E2S1-F1
#
_cell.length_a   1.000
_cell.length_b   1.000
_cell.length_c   1.000
_cell.angle_alpha   90.00
_cell.angle_beta   90.00
_cell.angle_gamma   90.00
#
_symmetry.space_group_name_H-M   'P 1'
#
loop_
_entity.id
_entity.type
_entity.pdbx_description
1 polymer ?
#
loop_
_entity_poly.entity_id
_entity_poly.type
_entity_poly.pdbx_seq_one_letter_code
_entity_poly.pdbx_strand_id
1 'polypeptide(L)'
;MRIPLPTLLLAALSLAGTSCQKQNDPAPYVAPAPVYDLYSIVHYPASNETSGTNYSALRLTGEAKQESGRVVLRFGTGAEGRERVEFMMPGSFTPGKPSSFGYQSLPAPAADAVQVTYLLNYTLNPTTQITKTYRADKNLTEGSLVITAYDAVHRLVSGRYEVTFQDVADPYAELSPNQPARKAKVIVGGEFSNLPIKP
;
A
#
# COMPACT_ATOMS: atom_id res chain seq x y z
N MET A 1 -60.91 -39.52 68.14
CA MET A 1 -61.63 -39.47 66.85
C MET A 1 -60.67 -38.88 65.81
N ARG A 2 -60.52 -39.52 64.63
CA ARG A 2 -59.55 -39.24 63.49
C ARG A 2 -58.11 -39.72 63.77
N ILE A 3 -57.54 -40.83 63.23
CA ILE A 3 -57.24 -41.36 61.85
C ILE A 3 -56.23 -40.42 61.09
N PRO A 4 -55.28 -40.88 60.22
CA PRO A 4 -53.82 -40.89 60.42
C PRO A 4 -53.04 -40.32 59.19
N LEU A 5 -51.82 -40.82 58.93
CA LEU A 5 -51.09 -40.90 57.64
C LEU A 5 -50.07 -39.76 57.28
N PRO A 6 -49.12 -39.99 56.35
CA PRO A 6 -47.67 -39.85 56.53
C PRO A 6 -47.07 -38.84 55.53
N THR A 7 -45.76 -38.55 55.58
CA THR A 7 -45.12 -37.88 54.44
C THR A 7 -43.66 -38.28 54.29
N LEU A 8 -43.39 -38.93 53.14
CA LEU A 8 -42.07 -39.13 52.53
C LEU A 8 -41.28 -37.80 52.46
N LEU A 9 -39.95 -37.86 52.43
CA LEU A 9 -39.12 -37.11 51.47
C LEU A 9 -37.67 -37.65 51.52
N LEU A 10 -37.29 -38.44 50.50
CA LEU A 10 -36.36 -38.06 49.42
C LEU A 10 -34.88 -38.04 49.82
N ALA A 11 -34.18 -39.11 49.47
CA ALA A 11 -32.73 -39.15 49.37
C ALA A 11 -32.26 -38.27 48.20
N ALA A 12 -31.50 -37.23 48.50
CA ALA A 12 -30.85 -36.40 47.51
C ALA A 12 -29.54 -37.08 47.04
N LEU A 13 -29.55 -37.59 45.81
CA LEU A 13 -28.34 -37.96 45.07
C LEU A 13 -27.59 -36.69 44.65
N SER A 14 -26.46 -36.41 45.28
CA SER A 14 -25.52 -35.38 44.85
C SER A 14 -24.69 -35.87 43.67
N LEU A 15 -25.11 -35.54 42.44
CA LEU A 15 -24.26 -35.64 41.25
C LEU A 15 -23.30 -34.43 41.22
N ALA A 16 -22.04 -34.68 41.60
CA ALA A 16 -20.92 -33.81 41.28
C ALA A 16 -20.55 -34.00 39.81
N GLY A 17 -21.20 -33.23 38.93
CA GLY A 17 -20.86 -33.11 37.51
C GLY A 17 -19.90 -31.94 37.32
N THR A 18 -18.68 -32.26 36.88
CA THR A 18 -17.59 -31.36 36.52
C THR A 18 -18.07 -30.18 35.66
N SER A 19 -17.99 -28.95 36.17
CA SER A 19 -18.16 -27.78 35.33
C SER A 19 -16.97 -27.70 34.36
N CYS A 20 -17.25 -27.88 33.07
CA CYS A 20 -16.31 -27.56 32.02
C CYS A 20 -15.95 -26.07 32.16
N GLN A 21 -14.77 -25.78 32.70
CA GLN A 21 -14.17 -24.46 32.56
C GLN A 21 -13.92 -24.24 31.08
N LYS A 22 -14.81 -23.47 30.46
CA LYS A 22 -14.62 -22.92 29.12
C LYS A 22 -13.31 -22.13 29.16
N GLN A 23 -12.28 -22.71 28.58
CA GLN A 23 -10.98 -22.10 28.40
C GLN A 23 -11.21 -20.72 27.77
N ASN A 24 -10.66 -19.67 28.38
CA ASN A 24 -10.73 -18.32 27.85
C ASN A 24 -10.07 -18.33 26.47
N ASP A 25 -10.88 -18.44 25.42
CA ASP A 25 -10.41 -18.25 24.06
C ASP A 25 -9.75 -16.86 23.99
N PRO A 26 -8.49 -16.76 23.49
CA PRO A 26 -7.86 -15.46 23.31
C PRO A 26 -8.77 -14.59 22.44
N ALA A 27 -8.93 -13.32 22.84
CA ALA A 27 -9.78 -12.39 22.11
C ALA A 27 -9.36 -12.36 20.62
N PRO A 28 -10.34 -12.32 19.68
CA PRO A 28 -10.02 -12.33 18.26
C PRO A 28 -9.14 -11.13 17.89
N TYR A 29 -8.09 -11.39 17.10
CA TYR A 29 -7.20 -10.35 16.61
C TYR A 29 -7.97 -9.38 15.71
N VAL A 30 -7.86 -8.09 16.00
CA VAL A 30 -8.38 -7.01 15.16
C VAL A 30 -7.20 -6.37 14.45
N ALA A 31 -7.12 -6.56 13.13
CA ALA A 31 -6.06 -5.96 12.33
C ALA A 31 -6.15 -4.42 12.40
N PRO A 32 -5.02 -3.72 12.60
CA PRO A 32 -5.01 -2.26 12.57
C PRO A 32 -5.44 -1.76 11.17
N ALA A 33 -6.13 -0.62 11.15
CA ALA A 33 -6.57 -0.01 9.91
C ALA A 33 -5.35 0.39 9.04
N PRO A 34 -5.41 0.17 7.72
CA PRO A 34 -4.37 0.66 6.82
C PRO A 34 -4.36 2.18 6.75
N VAL A 35 -3.17 2.77 6.64
CA VAL A 35 -2.96 4.21 6.49
C VAL A 35 -2.00 4.44 5.34
N TYR A 36 -2.28 5.41 4.48
CA TYR A 36 -1.46 5.75 3.32
C TYR A 36 -1.36 7.26 3.19
N ASP A 37 -0.22 7.72 2.71
CA ASP A 37 -0.07 9.03 2.13
C ASP A 37 0.59 8.94 0.74
N LEU A 38 0.43 10.02 -0.02
CA LEU A 38 0.97 10.18 -1.35
C LEU A 38 1.16 11.67 -1.58
N TYR A 39 2.32 12.03 -2.11
CA TYR A 39 2.60 13.34 -2.65
C TYR A 39 3.28 13.22 -4.00
N SER A 40 3.09 14.24 -4.83
CA SER A 40 3.77 14.42 -6.10
C SER A 40 4.31 15.83 -6.22
N ILE A 41 5.50 15.97 -6.80
CA ILE A 41 6.16 17.25 -7.05
C ILE A 41 6.69 17.22 -8.48
N VAL A 42 6.44 18.30 -9.21
CA VAL A 42 6.99 18.54 -10.54
C VAL A 42 7.87 19.77 -10.43
N HIS A 43 9.15 19.59 -10.74
CA HIS A 43 10.15 20.66 -10.73
C HIS A 43 10.71 20.84 -12.14
N TYR A 44 10.87 22.09 -12.58
CA TYR A 44 11.37 22.45 -13.89
C TYR A 44 12.73 23.15 -13.78
N PRO A 45 13.84 22.44 -14.01
CA PRO A 45 15.19 22.98 -13.76
C PRO A 45 15.50 24.26 -14.54
N ALA A 46 14.97 24.39 -15.76
CA ALA A 46 15.27 25.52 -16.65
C ALA A 46 14.74 26.88 -16.15
N SER A 47 13.63 26.90 -15.41
CA SER A 47 13.07 28.14 -14.85
C SER A 47 12.96 28.13 -13.32
N ASN A 48 13.39 27.02 -12.68
CA ASN A 48 13.32 26.82 -11.24
C ASN A 48 11.89 26.90 -10.67
N GLU A 49 10.88 26.57 -11.47
CA GLU A 49 9.49 26.45 -11.03
C GLU A 49 9.24 25.08 -10.39
N THR A 50 8.40 25.07 -9.36
CA THR A 50 7.97 23.84 -8.69
C THR A 50 6.48 23.91 -8.42
N SER A 51 5.78 22.81 -8.70
CA SER A 51 4.38 22.59 -8.31
C SER A 51 4.27 21.25 -7.61
N GLY A 52 3.42 21.12 -6.59
CA GLY A 52 3.22 19.86 -5.90
C GLY A 52 1.80 19.66 -5.42
N THR A 53 1.43 18.40 -5.21
CA THR A 53 0.15 17.99 -4.65
C THR A 53 0.40 17.05 -3.48
N ASN A 54 -0.32 17.26 -2.39
CA ASN A 54 -0.42 16.31 -1.28
C ASN A 54 -1.85 15.80 -1.21
N TYR A 55 -2.02 14.49 -1.04
CA TYR A 55 -3.34 13.87 -0.98
C TYR A 55 -3.71 13.53 0.46
N SER A 56 -4.96 13.81 0.81
CA SER A 56 -5.54 13.35 2.08
C SER A 56 -5.71 11.83 2.05
N ALA A 57 -5.38 11.15 3.16
CA ALA A 57 -5.55 9.70 3.32
C ALA A 57 -6.96 9.20 2.95
N LEU A 58 -8.01 10.01 3.16
CA LEU A 58 -9.40 9.66 2.81
C LEU A 58 -9.63 9.47 1.30
N ARG A 59 -8.74 10.00 0.45
CA ARG A 59 -8.82 9.89 -1.00
C ARG A 59 -7.85 8.87 -1.59
N LEU A 60 -7.08 8.19 -0.74
CA LEU A 60 -6.04 7.27 -1.19
C LEU A 60 -6.50 5.82 -1.07
N THR A 61 -6.07 5.02 -2.03
CA THR A 61 -6.18 3.58 -1.99
C THR A 61 -4.79 2.96 -2.01
N GLY A 62 -4.66 1.87 -1.26
CA GLY A 62 -3.46 1.03 -1.22
C GLY A 62 -3.86 -0.41 -1.55
N GLU A 63 -3.08 -1.06 -2.39
CA GLU A 63 -3.19 -2.49 -2.68
C GLU A 63 -1.81 -3.13 -2.57
N ALA A 64 -1.72 -4.27 -1.87
CA ALA A 64 -0.59 -5.16 -1.97
C ALA A 64 -1.07 -6.55 -2.38
N LYS A 65 -0.38 -7.17 -3.33
CA LYS A 65 -0.61 -8.55 -3.74
C LYS A 65 0.70 -9.28 -3.97
N GLN A 66 0.69 -10.57 -3.71
CA GLN A 66 1.77 -11.48 -4.04
C GLN A 66 1.43 -12.16 -5.37
N GLU A 67 2.34 -12.14 -6.34
CA GLU A 67 2.13 -12.73 -7.66
C GLU A 67 3.45 -13.30 -8.18
N SER A 68 3.47 -14.58 -8.53
CA SER A 68 4.63 -15.24 -9.17
C SER A 68 5.97 -15.00 -8.45
N GLY A 69 5.97 -15.07 -7.12
CA GLY A 69 7.18 -14.86 -6.29
C GLY A 69 7.60 -13.40 -6.11
N ARG A 70 6.80 -12.45 -6.59
CA ARG A 70 6.97 -11.01 -6.41
C ARG A 70 5.86 -10.43 -5.55
N VAL A 71 6.10 -9.25 -5.01
CA VAL A 71 5.08 -8.44 -4.35
C VAL A 71 4.88 -7.18 -5.17
N VAL A 72 3.61 -6.87 -5.42
CA VAL A 72 3.18 -5.65 -6.11
C VAL A 72 2.50 -4.76 -5.08
N LEU A 73 3.03 -3.55 -4.90
CA LEU A 73 2.43 -2.50 -4.09
C LEU A 73 1.88 -1.42 -5.02
N ARG A 74 0.67 -0.94 -4.76
CA ARG A 74 0.04 0.15 -5.51
C ARG A 74 -0.52 1.16 -4.55
N PHE A 75 -0.23 2.43 -4.82
CA PHE A 75 -0.81 3.56 -4.10
C PHE A 75 -1.36 4.53 -5.13
N GLY A 76 -2.51 5.11 -4.87
CA GLY A 76 -3.09 6.08 -5.79
C GLY A 76 -4.29 6.79 -5.24
N THR A 77 -4.73 7.80 -5.98
CA THR A 77 -5.98 8.51 -5.70
C THR A 77 -7.14 7.61 -6.10
N GLY A 78 -8.03 7.26 -5.17
CA GLY A 78 -9.05 6.20 -5.27
C GLY A 78 -9.95 6.24 -6.51
N ALA A 79 -11.23 6.60 -6.36
CA ALA A 79 -12.19 6.55 -7.48
C ALA A 79 -11.84 7.51 -8.63
N GLU A 80 -11.10 8.59 -8.34
CA GLU A 80 -10.70 9.58 -9.35
C GLU A 80 -9.56 9.08 -10.24
N GLY A 81 -8.75 8.11 -9.78
CA GLY A 81 -7.68 7.49 -10.56
C GLY A 81 -6.65 8.47 -11.14
N ARG A 82 -6.57 9.71 -10.64
CA ARG A 82 -5.71 10.78 -11.17
C ARG A 82 -4.23 10.43 -11.08
N GLU A 83 -3.78 9.88 -9.96
CA GLU A 83 -2.39 9.48 -9.77
C GLU A 83 -2.29 8.06 -9.24
N ARG A 84 -1.28 7.34 -9.71
CA ARG A 84 -0.95 6.00 -9.22
C ARG A 84 0.55 5.75 -9.29
N VAL A 85 1.12 5.24 -8.21
CA VAL A 85 2.45 4.65 -8.19
C VAL A 85 2.35 3.16 -7.92
N GLU A 86 3.11 2.38 -8.68
CA GLU A 86 3.18 0.93 -8.58
C GLU A 86 4.64 0.50 -8.39
N PHE A 87 4.88 -0.37 -7.42
CA PHE A 87 6.15 -1.01 -7.15
C PHE A 87 6.01 -2.52 -7.35
N MET A 88 6.93 -3.13 -8.09
CA MET A 88 7.08 -4.57 -8.16
C MET A 88 8.46 -4.94 -7.63
N MET A 89 8.48 -5.78 -6.59
CA MET A 89 9.67 -6.11 -5.81
C MET A 89 9.79 -7.62 -5.57
N PRO A 90 10.98 -8.14 -5.26
CA PRO A 90 11.14 -9.53 -4.81
C PRO A 90 10.22 -9.83 -3.62
N GLY A 91 9.57 -11.00 -3.62
CA GLY A 91 8.56 -11.36 -2.63
C GLY A 91 9.07 -11.81 -1.26
N SER A 92 10.36 -11.67 -0.97
CA SER A 92 10.96 -12.09 0.30
C SER A 92 11.09 -10.90 1.26
N PHE A 93 10.16 -10.80 2.21
CA PHE A 93 10.30 -9.92 3.37
C PHE A 93 10.89 -10.70 4.54
N THR A 94 11.86 -10.11 5.25
CA THR A 94 12.34 -10.66 6.52
C THR A 94 11.55 -9.99 7.65
N PRO A 95 10.75 -10.74 8.45
CA PRO A 95 10.00 -10.16 9.56
C PRO A 95 10.91 -9.39 10.52
N GLY A 96 10.48 -8.20 10.94
CA GLY A 96 11.21 -7.35 11.89
C GLY A 96 12.52 -6.74 11.38
N LYS A 97 12.88 -6.93 10.10
CA LYS A 97 14.09 -6.34 9.52
C LYS A 97 13.72 -5.35 8.41
N PRO A 98 14.10 -4.07 8.53
CA PRO A 98 13.92 -3.13 7.45
C PRO A 98 14.68 -3.56 6.19
N SER A 99 14.03 -3.40 5.04
CA SER A 99 14.63 -3.67 3.73
C SER A 99 14.56 -2.41 2.88
N SER A 100 15.69 -1.99 2.32
CA SER A 100 15.78 -0.85 1.42
C SER A 100 16.05 -1.34 0.00
N PHE A 101 15.28 -0.86 -0.96
CA PHE A 101 15.39 -1.25 -2.35
C PHE A 101 15.60 -0.03 -3.23
N GLY A 102 16.64 -0.07 -4.06
CA GLY A 102 16.82 0.88 -5.16
C GLY A 102 15.95 0.51 -6.37
N TYR A 103 15.74 1.48 -7.26
CA TYR A 103 14.93 1.27 -8.46
C TYR A 103 15.76 0.75 -9.64
N GLN A 104 15.09 -0.03 -10.49
CA GLN A 104 15.66 -0.51 -11.74
C GLN A 104 15.73 0.65 -12.75
N SER A 105 16.84 1.39 -12.77
CA SER A 105 17.03 2.55 -13.67
C SER A 105 17.95 2.26 -14.85
N LEU A 106 17.81 3.04 -15.93
CA LEU A 106 18.77 3.06 -17.04
C LEU A 106 20.13 3.64 -16.61
N PRO A 107 21.23 3.23 -17.26
CA PRO A 107 21.33 2.27 -18.37
C PRO A 107 21.54 0.81 -17.92
N ALA A 108 21.75 0.55 -16.62
CA ALA A 108 22.14 -0.76 -16.10
C ALA A 108 21.11 -1.29 -15.08
N PRO A 109 20.08 -2.01 -15.53
CA PRO A 109 19.09 -2.61 -14.63
C PRO A 109 19.72 -3.74 -13.79
N ALA A 110 19.67 -3.63 -12.46
CA ALA A 110 20.04 -4.75 -11.57
C ALA A 110 18.92 -5.81 -11.51
N ALA A 111 19.30 -7.09 -11.47
CA ALA A 111 18.37 -8.22 -11.56
C ALA A 111 17.31 -8.27 -10.43
N ASP A 112 17.63 -7.74 -9.25
CA ASP A 112 16.77 -7.73 -8.06
C ASP A 112 16.25 -6.32 -7.69
N ALA A 113 16.38 -5.35 -8.59
CA ALA A 113 15.92 -3.99 -8.34
C ALA A 113 14.38 -3.88 -8.42
N VAL A 114 13.84 -2.90 -7.69
CA VAL A 114 12.40 -2.62 -7.70
C VAL A 114 12.02 -1.95 -9.01
N GLN A 115 11.04 -2.51 -9.69
CA GLN A 115 10.41 -1.84 -10.81
C GLN A 115 9.39 -0.86 -10.26
N VAL A 116 9.51 0.41 -10.66
CA VAL A 116 8.55 1.46 -10.30
C VAL A 116 7.94 2.06 -11.55
N THR A 117 6.62 2.20 -11.51
CA THR A 117 5.83 2.88 -12.52
C THR A 117 4.97 3.94 -11.86
N TYR A 118 5.05 5.18 -12.33
CA TYR A 118 4.16 6.27 -11.95
C TYR A 118 3.26 6.63 -13.13
N LEU A 119 1.96 6.78 -12.86
CA LEU A 119 0.96 7.19 -13.82
C LEU A 119 0.27 8.46 -13.34
N LEU A 120 0.10 9.39 -14.27
CA LEU A 120 -0.70 10.60 -14.09
C LEU A 120 -1.77 10.64 -15.17
N ASN A 121 -3.02 10.64 -14.76
CA ASN A 121 -4.19 10.80 -15.59
C ASN A 121 -4.73 12.23 -15.46
N TYR A 122 -5.04 12.86 -16.59
CA TYR A 122 -5.73 14.15 -16.60
C TYR A 122 -6.67 14.27 -17.79
N THR A 123 -7.71 15.07 -17.61
CA THR A 123 -8.70 15.36 -18.63
C THR A 123 -8.26 16.60 -19.38
N LEU A 124 -7.93 16.46 -20.67
CA LEU A 124 -7.57 17.61 -21.53
C LEU A 124 -8.81 18.40 -21.93
N ASN A 125 -9.89 17.69 -22.24
CA ASN A 125 -11.21 18.23 -22.55
C ASN A 125 -12.28 17.18 -22.19
N PRO A 126 -13.60 17.50 -22.20
CA PRO A 126 -14.64 16.59 -21.74
C PRO A 126 -14.68 15.20 -22.40
N THR A 127 -14.04 15.03 -23.56
CA THR A 127 -14.02 13.77 -24.31
C THR A 127 -12.63 13.10 -24.36
N THR A 128 -11.57 13.76 -23.88
CA THR A 128 -10.19 13.30 -24.02
C THR A 128 -9.51 13.18 -22.66
N GLN A 129 -9.20 11.93 -22.27
CA GLN A 129 -8.34 11.62 -21.14
C GLN A 129 -6.93 11.29 -21.65
N ILE A 130 -5.92 11.81 -20.96
CA ILE A 130 -4.51 11.55 -21.22
C ILE A 130 -3.93 10.81 -20.01
N THR A 131 -3.14 9.78 -20.29
CA THR A 131 -2.30 9.09 -19.30
C THR A 131 -0.83 9.32 -19.63
N LYS A 132 -0.10 9.95 -18.72
CA LYS A 132 1.37 9.98 -18.75
C LYS A 132 1.89 8.84 -17.89
N THR A 133 2.87 8.11 -18.40
CA THR A 133 3.45 6.96 -17.72
C THR A 133 4.97 7.13 -17.65
N TYR A 134 5.51 7.11 -16.44
CA TYR A 134 6.94 7.17 -16.15
C TYR A 134 7.35 5.84 -15.53
N ARG A 135 8.35 5.19 -16.13
CA ARG A 135 8.84 3.88 -15.67
C ARG A 135 10.34 3.93 -15.47
N ALA A 136 10.82 3.33 -14.39
CA ALA A 136 12.26 3.35 -14.09
C ALA A 136 13.09 2.61 -15.15
N ASP A 137 12.55 1.58 -15.79
CA ASP A 137 13.24 0.86 -16.88
C ASP A 137 13.34 1.67 -18.19
N LYS A 138 12.73 2.87 -18.23
CA LYS A 138 12.73 3.77 -19.40
C LYS A 138 13.30 5.15 -19.09
N ASN A 139 13.55 5.48 -17.83
CA ASN A 139 13.96 6.80 -17.40
C ASN A 139 15.11 6.71 -16.39
N LEU A 140 15.92 7.77 -16.30
CA LEU A 140 16.82 7.92 -15.16
C LEU A 140 15.98 8.13 -13.91
N THR A 141 16.19 7.31 -12.89
CA THR A 141 15.31 7.22 -11.72
C THR A 141 16.12 6.97 -10.46
N GLU A 142 15.85 7.77 -9.45
CA GLU A 142 16.53 7.76 -8.16
C GLU A 142 15.52 7.61 -7.02
N GLY A 143 16.02 7.36 -5.81
CA GLY A 143 15.22 7.19 -4.61
C GLY A 143 15.19 5.74 -4.13
N SER A 144 14.22 5.43 -3.27
CA SER A 144 14.14 4.10 -2.66
C SER A 144 12.75 3.77 -2.16
N LEU A 145 12.47 2.47 -2.11
CA LEU A 145 11.38 1.89 -1.32
C LEU A 145 11.99 1.26 -0.05
N VAL A 146 11.52 1.68 1.11
CA VAL A 146 11.94 1.16 2.41
C VAL A 146 10.76 0.47 3.08
N ILE A 147 10.88 -0.84 3.27
CA ILE A 147 9.96 -1.60 4.12
C ILE A 147 10.45 -1.46 5.55
N THR A 148 9.62 -0.92 6.43
CA THR A 148 9.97 -0.62 7.83
C THR A 148 9.48 -1.71 8.78
N ALA A 149 8.37 -2.38 8.46
CA ALA A 149 7.83 -3.48 9.25
C ALA A 149 7.10 -4.49 8.37
N TYR A 150 7.19 -5.77 8.76
CA TYR A 150 6.41 -6.86 8.19
C TYR A 150 5.91 -7.80 9.30
N ASP A 151 4.59 -7.89 9.43
CA ASP A 151 3.91 -8.87 10.27
C ASP A 151 3.56 -10.09 9.42
N ALA A 152 4.30 -11.18 9.62
CA ALA A 152 4.10 -12.42 8.87
C ALA A 152 2.80 -13.15 9.25
N VAL A 153 2.34 -13.00 10.50
CA VAL A 153 1.14 -13.70 11.00
C VAL A 153 -0.10 -13.13 10.31
N HIS A 154 -0.16 -11.80 10.20
CA HIS A 154 -1.32 -11.10 9.62
C HIS A 154 -1.08 -10.61 8.18
N ARG A 155 0.11 -10.86 7.63
CA ARG A 155 0.55 -10.43 6.29
C ARG A 155 0.42 -8.93 6.08
N LEU A 156 0.81 -8.13 7.08
CA LEU A 156 0.75 -6.67 7.03
C LEU A 156 2.15 -6.11 6.76
N VAL A 157 2.25 -5.14 5.84
CA VAL A 157 3.50 -4.47 5.52
C VAL A 157 3.37 -2.96 5.74
N SER A 158 4.44 -2.36 6.24
CA SER A 158 4.56 -0.90 6.43
C SER A 158 5.88 -0.43 5.83
N GLY A 159 5.92 0.82 5.38
CA GLY A 159 7.07 1.36 4.71
C GLY A 159 6.88 2.78 4.23
N ARG A 160 7.87 3.24 3.47
CA ARG A 160 7.89 4.55 2.83
C ARG A 160 8.62 4.47 1.51
N TYR A 161 8.33 5.39 0.61
CA TYR A 161 8.94 5.45 -0.69
C TYR A 161 9.13 6.90 -1.12
N GLU A 162 10.18 7.11 -1.91
CA GLU A 162 10.37 8.33 -2.68
C GLU A 162 11.04 7.93 -3.99
N VAL A 163 10.45 8.31 -5.11
CA VAL A 163 10.97 8.10 -6.46
C VAL A 163 11.11 9.43 -7.17
N THR A 164 12.27 9.66 -7.77
CA THR A 164 12.51 10.82 -8.63
C THR A 164 12.80 10.36 -10.05
N PHE A 165 11.94 10.73 -10.99
CA PHE A 165 12.19 10.58 -12.42
C PHE A 165 12.89 11.83 -12.95
N GLN A 166 14.08 11.66 -13.50
CA GLN A 166 14.94 12.74 -13.99
C GLN A 166 14.75 12.98 -15.49
N ASP A 167 14.79 14.25 -15.91
CA ASP A 167 14.74 14.69 -17.30
C ASP A 167 13.57 14.10 -18.13
N VAL A 168 12.42 13.96 -17.50
CA VAL A 168 11.22 13.41 -18.15
C VAL A 168 10.40 14.51 -18.82
N ALA A 169 9.54 14.12 -19.77
CA ALA A 169 8.61 15.05 -20.38
C ALA A 169 7.64 15.62 -19.33
N ASP A 170 7.35 16.90 -19.45
CA ASP A 170 6.39 17.62 -18.60
C ASP A 170 5.06 16.84 -18.49
N PRO A 171 4.63 16.51 -17.26
CA PRO A 171 3.40 15.76 -17.00
C PRO A 171 2.12 16.49 -17.40
N TYR A 172 2.15 17.82 -17.45
CA TYR A 172 0.99 18.66 -17.75
C TYR A 172 1.05 19.26 -19.16
N ALA A 173 2.15 19.08 -19.89
CA ALA A 173 2.24 19.51 -21.27
C ALA A 173 1.23 18.77 -22.16
N GLU A 174 0.49 19.55 -22.96
CA GLU A 174 -0.32 19.03 -24.05
C GLU A 174 0.56 18.23 -25.01
N LEU A 175 0.01 17.12 -25.54
CA LEU A 175 0.70 16.32 -26.54
C LEU A 175 0.64 17.05 -27.88
N SER A 176 1.48 18.07 -28.05
CA SER A 176 1.67 18.74 -29.34
C SER A 176 2.91 18.19 -30.04
N PRO A 177 2.80 17.64 -31.26
CA PRO A 177 3.95 17.15 -32.01
C PRO A 177 4.90 18.28 -32.44
N ASN A 178 4.45 19.54 -32.39
CA ASN A 178 5.17 20.70 -32.92
C ASN A 178 5.88 21.54 -31.85
N GLN A 179 5.78 21.16 -30.57
CA GLN A 179 6.48 21.86 -29.49
C GLN A 179 7.31 20.85 -28.69
N PRO A 180 8.63 21.07 -28.54
CA PRO A 180 9.44 20.21 -27.70
C PRO A 180 8.90 20.30 -26.27
N ALA A 181 8.47 19.16 -25.73
CA ALA A 181 7.95 19.11 -24.37
C ALA A 181 9.03 19.60 -23.39
N ARG A 182 8.65 20.54 -22.53
CA ARG A 182 9.49 21.01 -21.43
C ARG A 182 9.95 19.81 -20.61
N LYS A 183 11.20 19.85 -20.14
CA LYS A 183 11.77 18.80 -19.29
C LYS A 183 11.52 19.09 -17.82
N ALA A 184 11.18 18.06 -17.07
CA ALA A 184 10.83 18.13 -15.67
C ALA A 184 11.52 17.03 -14.86
N LYS A 185 11.67 17.28 -13.57
CA LYS A 185 11.86 16.25 -12.54
C LYS A 185 10.51 15.96 -11.92
N VAL A 186 10.13 14.69 -11.86
CA VAL A 186 8.88 14.25 -11.22
C VAL A 186 9.25 13.43 -10.00
N ILE A 187 8.90 13.94 -8.82
CA ILE A 187 9.13 13.31 -7.53
C ILE A 187 7.78 12.79 -7.03
N VAL A 188 7.72 11.54 -6.62
CA VAL A 188 6.53 10.93 -6.04
C VAL A 188 6.95 10.19 -4.79
N GLY A 189 6.25 10.40 -3.69
CA GLY A 189 6.61 9.75 -2.44
C GLY A 189 5.42 9.56 -1.53
N GLY A 190 5.68 8.81 -0.46
CA GLY A 190 4.75 8.65 0.62
C GLY A 190 5.11 7.55 1.61
N GLU A 191 4.25 7.35 2.60
CA GLU A 191 4.32 6.36 3.64
C GLU A 191 3.06 5.50 3.66
N PHE A 192 3.21 4.27 4.12
CA PHE A 192 2.11 3.34 4.29
C PHE A 192 2.29 2.50 5.54
N SER A 193 1.19 2.22 6.21
CA SER A 193 1.16 1.40 7.42
C SER A 193 0.06 0.36 7.32
N ASN A 194 0.34 -0.84 7.84
CA ASN A 194 -0.61 -1.94 7.96
C ASN A 194 -1.28 -2.33 6.63
N LEU A 195 -0.56 -2.26 5.51
CA LEU A 195 -1.07 -2.64 4.20
C LEU A 195 -1.17 -4.17 4.11
N PRO A 196 -2.36 -4.77 3.94
CA PRO A 196 -2.51 -6.21 3.83
C PRO A 196 -2.03 -6.74 2.48
N ILE A 197 -1.15 -7.74 2.50
CA ILE A 197 -0.68 -8.43 1.31
C ILE A 197 -1.64 -9.57 0.97
N LYS A 198 -2.35 -9.43 -0.15
CA LYS A 198 -3.23 -10.47 -0.69
C LYS A 198 -2.42 -11.60 -1.34
N PRO A 199 -2.87 -12.87 -1.26
CA PRO A 199 -2.28 -13.97 -2.02
C PRO A 199 -2.52 -13.81 -3.53
#